data_AF-A0A8S0Y3D9-F1
#
_entry.id   AF-A0A8S0Y3D9-F1
#
_cell.length_a   1.000
_cell.length_b   1.000
_cell.length_c   1.000
_cell.angle_alpha   90.00
_cell.angle_beta   90.00
_cell.angle_gamma   90.00
#
_symmetry.space_group_name_H-M   'P 1'
#
loop_
_entity.id
_entity.type
_entity.pdbx_description
1 polymer ?
#
loop_
_entity_poly.entity_id
_entity_poly.type
_entity_poly.pdbx_seq_one_letter_code
_entity_poly.pdbx_strand_id
1 'polypeptide(L)' 'MYKAKNDEPKYWLLGINNGAFWREKSIVLVWYVNEEKIKKEMDEIVKTINNGVPAYELKYAVKVKNKMLRVKIDEK' A
#
# COMPACT_ATOMS: atom_id res chain seq x y z
N MET A 1 -4.67 22.00 -3.95
CA MET A 1 -4.54 20.82 -3.06
C MET A 1 -5.27 19.64 -3.68
N TYR A 2 -4.60 18.50 -3.87
CA TYR A 2 -5.23 17.28 -4.35
C TYR A 2 -6.21 16.77 -3.28
N LYS A 3 -7.51 16.90 -3.52
CA LYS A 3 -8.57 16.31 -2.68
C LYS A 3 -8.96 14.98 -3.32
N ALA A 4 -8.44 13.88 -2.80
CA ALA A 4 -8.90 12.55 -3.16
C ALA A 4 -10.42 12.48 -2.93
N LYS A 5 -11.17 12.06 -3.96
CA LYS A 5 -12.60 11.85 -3.82
C LYS A 5 -12.87 10.61 -2.95
N ASN A 6 -14.09 10.46 -2.43
CA ASN A 6 -14.43 9.33 -1.54
C ASN A 6 -14.16 7.95 -2.17
N ASP A 7 -14.15 7.86 -3.50
CA ASP A 7 -13.89 6.66 -4.29
C ASP A 7 -12.41 6.45 -4.66
N GLU A 8 -11.51 7.32 -4.19
CA GLU A 8 -10.08 7.25 -4.46
C GLU A 8 -9.31 6.85 -3.19
N PRO A 9 -8.30 5.97 -3.31
CA PRO A 9 -7.48 5.60 -2.16
C PRO A 9 -6.65 6.82 -1.70
N LYS A 10 -6.62 7.04 -0.39
CA LYS A 10 -5.95 8.21 0.22
C LYS A 10 -4.52 7.93 0.63
N TYR A 11 -4.19 6.66 0.84
CA TYR A 11 -2.89 6.22 1.35
C TYR A 11 -2.38 5.06 0.50
N TRP A 12 -1.05 4.96 0.38
CA TRP A 12 -0.37 3.84 -0.26
C TRP A 12 0.79 3.34 0.60
N LEU A 13 1.15 2.08 0.44
CA LEU A 13 2.39 1.51 0.97
C LEU A 13 3.39 1.36 -0.18
N LEU A 14 4.59 1.91 0.01
CA LEU A 14 5.69 1.86 -0.94
C LEU A 14 6.74 0.87 -0.45
N GLY A 15 7.21 0.01 -1.34
CA GLY A 15 8.37 -0.85 -1.12
C GLY A 15 9.62 -0.18 -1.69
N ILE A 16 10.68 -0.12 -0.90
CA ILE A 16 12.00 0.33 -1.35
C ILE A 16 12.86 -0.91 -1.55
N ASN A 17 13.34 -1.11 -2.78
CA ASN A 17 14.31 -2.16 -3.07
C ASN A 17 15.69 -1.51 -3.31
N ASN A 18 16.64 -1.77 -2.41
CA ASN A 18 18.00 -1.23 -2.47
C ASN A 18 18.91 -1.93 -3.51
N GLY A 19 18.37 -2.78 -4.40
CA GLY A 19 19.14 -3.50 -5.42
C GLY A 19 19.43 -2.73 -6.73
N ALA A 20 18.86 -1.53 -6.93
CA ALA A 20 19.07 -0.77 -8.16
C ALA A 20 20.10 0.35 -7.95
N PHE A 21 21.30 0.14 -8.46
CA PHE A 21 22.47 1.03 -8.43
C PHE A 21 22.24 2.43 -9.04
N TRP A 22 21.02 2.76 -9.50
CA TRP A 22 20.66 4.03 -10.11
C TRP A 22 19.25 4.44 -9.67
N ARG A 23 19.16 5.27 -8.61
CA ARG A 23 17.96 5.92 -8.06
C ARG A 23 16.99 4.96 -7.37
N GLU A 24 16.62 5.28 -6.13
CA GLU A 24 15.60 4.53 -5.36
C GLU A 24 14.32 4.37 -6.21
N LYS A 25 14.03 3.14 -6.62
CA LYS A 25 12.81 2.82 -7.35
C LYS A 25 11.74 2.38 -6.35
N SER A 26 11.00 3.35 -5.83
CA SER A 26 9.84 3.08 -4.98
C SER A 26 8.75 2.41 -5.81
N ILE A 27 8.35 1.20 -5.44
CA ILE A 27 7.25 0.47 -6.07
C ILE A 27 6.02 0.64 -5.20
N VAL A 28 4.89 1.06 -5.79
CA VAL A 28 3.59 1.04 -5.11
C VAL A 28 3.19 -0.41 -4.90
N LEU A 29 3.17 -0.86 -3.64
CA LEU A 29 2.77 -2.21 -3.29
C LEU A 29 1.25 -2.31 -3.22
N VAL A 30 0.62 -1.41 -2.46
CA VAL A 30 -0.82 -1.49 -2.20
C VAL A 30 -1.42 -0.17 -1.74
N TRP A 31 -2.75 -0.09 -1.78
CA TRP A 31 -3.54 1.09 -1.45
C TRP A 31 -4.44 0.87 -0.24
N TYR A 32 -4.77 1.95 0.46
CA TYR A 32 -5.65 1.96 1.64
C TYR A 32 -6.60 3.16 1.61
N VAL A 33 -7.80 2.93 2.16
CA VAL A 33 -8.86 3.94 2.26
C VAL A 33 -8.63 4.87 3.46
N ASN A 34 -8.16 4.30 4.58
CA ASN A 34 -8.05 4.97 5.87
C ASN A 34 -6.64 4.79 6.47
N GLU A 35 -6.21 5.79 7.23
CA GLU A 35 -4.93 5.78 7.95
C GLU A 35 -4.82 4.65 8.98
N GLU A 36 -5.94 4.32 9.64
CA GLU A 36 -5.97 3.24 10.63
C GLU A 36 -5.65 1.88 10.01
N LYS A 37 -6.08 1.63 8.77
CA LYS A 37 -5.84 0.36 8.07
C LYS A 37 -4.36 0.20 7.73
N ILE A 38 -3.73 1.25 7.20
CA ILE A 38 -2.30 1.21 6.88
C ILE A 38 -1.44 1.09 8.14
N LYS A 39 -1.79 1.78 9.23
CA LYS A 39 -1.09 1.66 10.53
C LYS A 39 -1.18 0.24 11.09
N LYS A 40 -2.38 -0.35 11.11
CA LYS A 40 -2.57 -1.74 11.55
C LYS A 40 -1.78 -2.73 10.70
N GLU A 41 -1.77 -2.54 9.37
CA GLU A 41 -0.98 -3.40 8.49
C GLU A 41 0.53 -3.28 8.77
N MET A 42 1.04 -2.07 8.95
CA MET A 42 2.46 -1.84 9.28
C MET A 42 2.84 -2.54 10.59
N ASP A 43 2.00 -2.45 11.63
CA ASP A 43 2.24 -3.13 12.90
C ASP A 43 2.25 -4.66 12.75
N GLU A 44 1.36 -5.23 11.94
CA GLU A 44 1.33 -6.66 11.66
C GLU A 44 2.55 -7.12 10.84
N ILE A 45 2.98 -6.32 9.86
CA ILE A 45 4.20 -6.58 9.08
C ILE A 45 5.43 -6.59 10.01
N VAL A 46 5.58 -5.58 10.86
CA VAL A 46 6.71 -5.48 11.81
C VAL A 46 6.71 -6.66 12.79
N LYS A 47 5.54 -7.04 13.33
CA LYS A 47 5.42 -8.23 14.18
C LYS A 47 5.83 -9.51 13.45
N THR A 48 5.43 -9.66 12.20
CA THR A 48 5.75 -10.84 11.37
C THR A 48 7.25 -10.94 11.09
N ILE A 49 7.89 -9.81 10.79
CA ILE A 49 9.36 -9.70 10.65
C ILE A 49 10.05 -10.07 11.97
N ASN A 50 9.59 -9.53 13.11
CA ASN A 50 10.15 -9.84 14.43
C ASN A 50 10.01 -11.32 14.80
N ASN A 51 8.95 -11.98 14.31
CA ASN A 51 8.75 -13.41 14.48
C ASN A 51 9.58 -14.27 13.50
N GLY A 52 10.40 -13.66 12.65
CA GLY A 52 11.26 -14.35 11.69
C GLY A 52 10.52 -14.95 10.49
N VAL A 53 9.27 -14.54 10.25
CA VAL A 53 8.48 -15.05 9.12
C VAL A 53 8.85 -14.24 7.87
N PRO A 54 9.30 -14.90 6.78
CA PRO A 54 9.85 -14.21 5.60
C PRO A 54 8.78 -13.62 4.67
N ALA A 55 7.51 -13.98 4.86
CA ALA A 55 6.41 -13.57 4.01
C ALA A 55 5.21 -13.14 4.87
N TYR A 56 4.52 -12.09 4.42
CA TYR A 56 3.32 -11.59 5.07
C TYR A 56 2.25 -11.37 4.00
N GLU A 57 1.05 -11.89 4.27
CA GLU A 57 -0.11 -11.69 3.40
C GLU A 57 -0.89 -10.46 3.86
N LEU A 58 -1.12 -9.52 2.93
CA LEU A 58 -1.78 -8.24 3.20
C LEU A 58 -3.28 -8.45 3.46
N LYS A 59 -3.80 -7.93 4.57
CA LYS A 59 -5.19 -8.17 5.01
C LYS A 59 -6.11 -6.97 4.83
N TYR A 60 -5.60 -5.75 4.98
CA TYR A 60 -6.39 -4.52 4.96
C TYR A 60 -6.24 -3.74 3.65
N ALA A 61 -5.39 -4.23 2.75
CA ALA A 61 -5.20 -3.78 1.39
C ALA A 61 -6.52 -3.71 0.61
N VAL A 62 -6.77 -2.59 -0.08
CA VAL A 62 -7.89 -2.50 -1.02
C VAL A 62 -7.43 -2.74 -2.45
N LYS A 63 -8.26 -3.49 -3.18
CA LYS A 63 -8.08 -3.64 -4.61
C LYS A 63 -8.45 -2.32 -5.28
N VAL A 64 -7.60 -1.88 -6.20
CA VAL A 64 -7.86 -0.67 -6.98
C VAL A 64 -7.92 -1.02 -8.46
N LYS A 65 -8.80 -0.33 -9.18
CA LYS A 65 -8.89 -0.37 -10.64
C LYS A 65 -8.30 0.90 -11.22
N ASN A 66 -7.34 0.74 -12.11
CA ASN A 66 -6.80 1.86 -12.87
C ASN A 66 -7.72 2.13 -14.08
N LYS A 67 -8.45 3.25 -14.05
CA LYS A 67 -9.25 3.72 -15.18
C LYS A 67 -8.55 4.92 -15.80
N MET A 68 -7.77 4.68 -16.86
CA MET A 68 -7.18 5.63 -17.83
C MET A 68 -6.45 6.87 -17.27
N LEU A 69 -7.10 7.68 -16.45
CA LEU A 69 -6.58 8.89 -15.80
C LEU A 69 -6.70 8.87 -14.26
N ARG A 70 -7.35 7.87 -13.64
CA ARG A 70 -7.59 7.79 -12.19
C ARG A 70 -7.55 6.36 -11.65
N VAL A 71 -7.08 6.24 -10.40
CA VAL A 71 -7.12 5.01 -9.61
C VAL A 71 -8.36 5.06 -8.70
N LYS A 72 -9.26 4.08 -8.84
CA LYS A 72 -10.47 3.98 -8.00
C LYS A 72 -10.44 2.72 -7.14
N ILE A 73 -11.03 2.79 -5.95
CA ILE A 73 -11.23 1.63 -5.10
C ILE A 73 -12.24 0.70 -5.79
N ASP A 74 -11.89 -0.57 -5.94
CA ASP A 74 -12.76 -1.61 -6.45
C ASP A 74 -13.46 -2.27 -5.24
N GLU A 75 -14.57 -1.67 -4.81
CA GLU A 75 -15.48 -2.29 -3.84
C GLU A 75 -16.16 -3.47 -4.55
N LYS A 76 -15.63 -4.67 -4.33
CA LYS A 76 -16.23 -5.91 -4.81
C LYS A 76 -16.73 -6.73 -3.63
#